data_AF-A0A1C3NQE8-F1
#
_entry.id   AF-A0A1C3NQE8-F1
#
_cell.length_a   1.000
_cell.length_b   1.000
_cell.length_c   1.000
_cell.angle_alpha   90.00
_cell.angle_beta   90.00
_cell.angle_gamma   90.00
#
_symmetry.space_group_name_H-M   'P 1'
#
loop_
_entity.id
_entity.type
_entity.pdbx_description
1 polymer ?
#
loop_
_entity_poly.entity_id
_entity_poly.type
_entity_poly.pdbx_seq_one_letter_code
_entity_poly.pdbx_strand_id
1 'polypeptide(L)'
;MQQFSIAHRDAPTRPFVQGSDLRLDLQTRADARNLSSLRDATRAHLVFADARVPDLRAYNRYLPQQQLRFDGGNGVLSGDLQIEPGGRIGKGGLRIGARAARLQFAGLALRGDVEADLRLQRGDLRAENFSLDASSIQLRNVGFTGPDGQRRDGWWARIVLDDTRMQWRQPVGVDGRVRIQVRDLAFLMALYTRDRSIPDWMLRLVDAGQAQVTARAHWQGETVIVDRLQAHNERFQVDARLRLQGSQRSGSLLARWGMLSAAVGLRGDVPEWHLLRAPEWYRTQPELLR
;
A
#
# COMPACT_ATOMS: atom_id res chain seq x y z
N MET A 1 12.93 -11.42 31.93
CA MET A 1 12.56 -11.36 30.50
C MET A 1 13.24 -10.14 29.90
N GLN A 2 13.98 -10.29 28.80
CA GLN A 2 14.66 -9.14 28.16
C GLN A 2 13.64 -8.37 27.32
N GLN A 3 13.50 -7.07 27.62
CA GLN A 3 12.62 -6.16 26.88
C GLN A 3 13.45 -5.33 25.91
N PHE A 4 12.85 -4.97 24.77
CA PHE A 4 13.46 -4.04 23.83
C PHE A 4 12.46 -2.97 23.41
N SER A 5 12.99 -1.81 23.06
CA SER A 5 12.23 -0.71 22.49
C SER A 5 13.00 -0.08 21.34
N ILE A 6 12.32 0.17 20.23
CA ILE A 6 12.88 0.88 19.09
C ILE A 6 12.23 2.26 19.04
N ALA A 7 13.06 3.29 19.10
CA ALA A 7 12.68 4.68 18.98
C ALA A 7 13.52 5.34 17.89
N HIS A 8 13.03 6.43 17.31
CA HIS A 8 13.87 7.21 16.42
C HIS A 8 14.97 7.92 17.24
N ARG A 9 16.14 8.11 16.63
CA ARG A 9 17.29 8.75 17.30
C ARG A 9 16.98 10.19 17.74
N ASP A 10 16.12 10.88 17.01
CA ASP A 10 15.63 12.25 17.26
C ASP A 10 14.46 12.30 18.27
N ALA A 11 13.86 11.16 18.63
CA ALA A 11 12.74 11.07 19.59
C ALA A 11 12.84 9.81 20.48
N PRO A 12 13.90 9.66 21.30
CA PRO A 12 14.20 8.43 22.04
C PRO A 12 13.15 8.05 23.08
N THR A 13 12.37 9.02 23.58
CA THR A 13 11.30 8.80 24.57
C THR A 13 9.98 8.35 23.96
N ARG A 14 9.88 8.26 22.62
CA ARG A 14 8.67 7.84 21.89
C ARG A 14 8.97 6.58 21.09
N PRO A 15 9.00 5.40 21.74
CA PRO A 15 9.22 4.15 21.04
C PRO A 15 8.05 3.84 20.11
N PHE A 16 8.37 3.47 18.88
CA PHE A 16 7.39 3.08 17.87
C PHE A 16 7.21 1.57 17.79
N VAL A 17 8.16 0.80 18.36
CA VAL A 17 8.04 -0.64 18.58
C VAL A 17 8.52 -0.97 19.99
N GLN A 18 7.78 -1.81 20.71
CA GLN A 18 8.13 -2.31 22.03
C GLN A 18 7.85 -3.81 22.08
N GLY A 19 8.82 -4.63 22.45
CA GLY A 19 8.63 -6.08 22.52
C GLY A 19 9.46 -6.72 23.62
N SER A 20 9.36 -8.05 23.66
CA SER A 20 10.22 -8.90 24.46
C SER A 20 10.91 -9.91 23.55
N ASP A 21 11.94 -10.57 24.09
CA ASP A 21 12.53 -11.77 23.48
C ASP A 21 13.09 -11.55 22.07
N LEU A 22 13.68 -10.37 21.85
CA LEU A 22 14.51 -10.11 20.67
C LEU A 22 15.71 -11.06 20.67
N ARG A 23 15.82 -11.89 19.65
CA ARG A 23 16.96 -12.78 19.46
C ARG A 23 17.79 -12.30 18.28
N LEU A 24 19.08 -12.12 18.52
CA LEU A 24 20.05 -11.76 17.51
C LEU A 24 21.20 -12.76 17.57
N ASP A 25 21.23 -13.67 16.59
CA ASP A 25 22.33 -14.62 16.44
C ASP A 25 23.33 -14.08 15.44
N LEU A 26 24.59 -13.96 15.87
CA LEU A 26 25.69 -13.46 15.04
C LEU A 26 26.68 -14.59 14.78
N GLN A 27 26.95 -14.86 13.50
CA GLN A 27 27.95 -15.82 13.07
C GLN A 27 29.01 -15.10 12.25
N THR A 28 30.21 -14.98 12.82
CA THR A 28 31.32 -14.25 12.22
C THR A 28 32.42 -15.23 11.82
N ARG A 29 32.96 -15.07 10.60
CA ARG A 29 34.13 -15.87 10.19
C ARG A 29 35.37 -15.48 11.00
N ALA A 30 36.17 -16.47 11.38
CA ALA A 30 37.31 -16.32 12.29
C ALA A 30 38.46 -15.44 11.75
N ASP A 31 38.48 -15.15 10.45
CA ASP A 31 39.48 -14.33 9.77
C ASP A 31 39.17 -12.82 9.80
N ALA A 32 38.03 -12.42 10.36
CA ALA A 32 37.67 -11.01 10.49
C ALA A 32 38.49 -10.32 11.60
N ARG A 33 39.44 -9.47 11.21
CA ARG A 33 40.41 -8.82 12.12
C ARG A 33 40.09 -7.36 12.44
N ASN A 34 39.12 -6.74 11.76
CA ASN A 34 38.76 -5.33 11.95
C ASN A 34 37.26 -5.08 11.73
N LEU A 35 36.74 -3.92 12.17
CA LEU A 35 35.31 -3.60 12.13
C LEU A 35 34.67 -3.67 10.73
N SER A 36 35.41 -3.33 9.68
CA SER A 36 34.94 -3.44 8.29
C SER A 36 34.85 -4.90 7.85
N SER A 37 35.89 -5.71 8.09
CA SER A 37 35.87 -7.15 7.79
C SER A 37 34.87 -7.92 8.63
N LEU A 38 34.58 -7.50 9.86
CA LEU A 38 33.53 -8.08 10.70
C LEU A 38 32.17 -7.96 10.00
N ARG A 39 31.82 -6.79 9.46
CA ARG A 39 30.56 -6.61 8.72
C ARG A 39 30.47 -7.49 7.46
N ASP A 40 31.58 -7.61 6.74
CA ASP A 40 31.65 -8.39 5.51
C ASP A 40 31.84 -9.90 5.76
N ALA A 41 32.01 -10.31 7.03
CA ALA A 41 32.17 -11.69 7.45
C ALA A 41 31.09 -12.18 8.43
N THR A 42 30.18 -11.30 8.86
CA THR A 42 29.14 -11.64 9.84
C THR A 42 27.80 -11.89 9.14
N ARG A 43 27.27 -13.08 9.35
CA ARG A 43 25.85 -13.37 9.15
C ARG A 43 25.10 -13.03 10.44
N ALA A 44 23.94 -12.41 10.32
CA ALA A 44 23.06 -12.11 11.43
C ALA A 44 21.68 -12.71 11.20
N HIS A 45 21.09 -13.32 12.22
CA HIS A 45 19.69 -13.74 12.23
C HIS A 45 18.97 -12.99 13.34
N LEU A 46 18.00 -12.16 12.93
CA LEU A 46 17.21 -11.34 13.84
C LEU A 46 15.78 -11.86 13.88
N VAL A 47 15.31 -12.24 15.07
CA VAL A 47 13.95 -12.71 15.28
C VAL A 47 13.29 -11.96 16.44
N PHE A 48 12.06 -11.53 16.21
CA PHE A 48 11.17 -11.03 17.25
C PHE A 48 9.72 -11.33 16.89
N ALA A 49 8.87 -11.48 17.89
CA ALA A 49 7.46 -11.76 17.71
C ALA A 49 6.61 -10.81 18.56
N ASP A 50 5.44 -10.47 18.02
CA ASP A 50 4.35 -9.77 18.70
C ASP A 50 4.81 -8.47 19.39
N ALA A 51 5.78 -7.79 18.78
CA ALA A 51 6.25 -6.51 19.27
C ALA A 51 5.14 -5.48 19.06
N ARG A 52 4.72 -4.86 20.16
CA ARG A 52 3.64 -3.89 20.18
C ARG A 52 4.06 -2.61 19.46
N VAL A 53 3.16 -2.13 18.63
CA VAL A 53 3.18 -0.81 18.01
C VAL A 53 2.14 0.03 18.75
N PRO A 54 2.56 0.93 19.66
CA PRO A 54 1.62 1.70 20.47
C PRO A 54 0.79 2.68 19.64
N ASP A 55 1.40 3.26 18.59
CA ASP A 55 0.77 4.27 17.74
C ASP A 55 1.28 4.18 16.30
N LEU A 56 0.38 3.89 15.37
CA LEU A 56 0.68 3.80 13.94
C LEU A 56 1.15 5.13 13.34
N ARG A 57 0.88 6.28 13.98
CA ARG A 57 1.33 7.60 13.52
C ARG A 57 2.85 7.72 13.44
N ALA A 58 3.58 6.89 14.19
CA ALA A 58 5.05 6.85 14.11
C ALA A 58 5.56 6.49 12.70
N TYR A 59 4.78 5.78 11.89
CA TYR A 59 5.17 5.39 10.53
C TYR A 59 4.87 6.45 9.48
N ASN A 60 4.18 7.56 9.82
CA ASN A 60 3.82 8.59 8.84
C ASN A 60 5.04 9.15 8.11
N ARG A 61 6.23 9.19 8.73
CA ARG A 61 7.47 9.67 8.09
C ARG A 61 7.94 8.83 6.90
N TYR A 62 7.37 7.63 6.73
CA TYR A 62 7.69 6.70 5.66
C TYR A 62 6.60 6.63 4.60
N LEU A 63 5.50 7.36 4.74
CA LEU A 63 4.34 7.33 3.84
C LEU A 63 4.29 8.58 2.94
N PRO A 64 3.58 8.55 1.79
CA PRO A 64 3.28 9.77 1.03
C PRO A 64 2.23 10.56 1.80
N GLN A 65 2.65 11.36 2.79
CA GLN A 65 1.76 11.89 3.84
C GLN A 65 0.56 12.69 3.32
N GLN A 66 0.69 13.30 2.15
CA GLN A 66 -0.40 14.04 1.53
C GLN A 66 -1.51 13.12 1.02
N GLN A 67 -1.17 11.87 0.65
CA GLN A 67 -2.11 10.89 0.13
C GLN A 67 -2.42 9.74 1.07
N LEU A 68 -1.53 9.41 1.99
CA LEU A 68 -1.67 8.29 2.89
C LEU A 68 -1.04 8.66 4.23
N ARG A 69 -1.86 8.74 5.27
CA ARG A 69 -1.38 8.95 6.65
C ARG A 69 -2.22 8.18 7.64
N PHE A 70 -1.59 7.69 8.70
CA PHE A 70 -2.29 7.21 9.88
C PHE A 70 -2.73 8.40 10.74
N ASP A 71 -3.99 8.40 11.15
CA ASP A 71 -4.57 9.29 12.17
C ASP A 71 -4.56 8.63 13.56
N GLY A 72 -4.22 7.34 13.63
CA GLY A 72 -4.01 6.59 14.87
C GLY A 72 -4.31 5.10 14.71
N GLY A 73 -4.38 4.41 15.84
CA GLY A 73 -4.51 2.96 15.93
C GLY A 73 -3.23 2.33 16.43
N ASN A 74 -3.31 1.06 16.73
CA ASN A 74 -2.22 0.28 17.32
C ASN A 74 -2.10 -1.06 16.60
N GLY A 75 -0.97 -1.73 16.83
CA GLY A 75 -0.69 -2.98 16.16
C GLY A 75 0.37 -3.83 16.83
N VAL A 76 0.75 -4.86 16.10
CA VAL A 76 1.81 -5.81 16.41
C VAL A 76 2.68 -5.99 15.18
N LEU A 77 3.97 -6.17 15.41
CA LEU A 77 4.98 -6.42 14.41
C LEU A 77 5.80 -7.63 14.82
N SER A 78 5.95 -8.59 13.91
CA SER A 78 6.86 -9.72 14.05
C SER A 78 7.82 -9.73 12.88
N GLY A 79 9.06 -10.17 13.11
CA GLY A 79 10.09 -10.19 12.09
C GLY A 79 11.01 -11.39 12.25
N ASP A 80 11.40 -11.95 11.11
CA ASP A 80 12.46 -12.95 10.97
C ASP A 80 13.32 -12.52 9.79
N LEU A 81 14.54 -12.06 10.06
CA LEU A 81 15.43 -11.48 9.05
C LEU A 81 16.77 -12.20 9.06
N GLN A 82 17.13 -12.79 7.91
CA GLN A 82 18.45 -13.36 7.67
C GLN A 82 19.30 -12.39 6.86
N ILE A 83 20.34 -11.87 7.51
CA ILE A 83 21.27 -10.90 6.96
C ILE A 83 22.57 -11.62 6.65
N GLU A 84 22.89 -11.72 5.37
CA GLU A 84 24.11 -12.31 4.86
C GLU A 84 25.31 -11.35 4.98
N PRO A 85 26.54 -11.88 4.98
CA PRO A 85 27.75 -11.06 5.00
C PRO A 85 27.74 -10.00 3.90
N GLY A 86 28.14 -8.78 4.29
CA GLY A 86 28.06 -7.59 3.44
C GLY A 86 26.74 -6.81 3.57
N GLY A 87 25.76 -7.30 4.33
CA GLY A 87 24.48 -6.61 4.57
C GLY A 87 23.41 -6.91 3.53
N ARG A 88 23.46 -8.07 2.89
CA ARG A 88 22.41 -8.49 1.95
C ARG A 88 21.33 -9.26 2.71
N ILE A 89 20.06 -8.95 2.52
CA ILE A 89 18.98 -9.81 3.01
C ILE A 89 18.79 -10.94 2.00
N GLY A 90 19.16 -12.16 2.42
CA GLY A 90 18.89 -13.36 1.65
C GLY A 90 17.39 -13.69 1.63
N LYS A 91 16.81 -13.83 2.82
CA LYS A 91 15.39 -14.04 3.06
C LYS A 91 14.96 -13.31 4.32
N GLY A 92 13.78 -12.71 4.31
CA GLY A 92 13.18 -12.09 5.47
C GLY A 92 11.66 -12.13 5.40
N GLY A 93 11.03 -12.17 6.56
CA GLY A 93 9.59 -12.09 6.73
C GLY A 93 9.24 -11.02 7.75
N LEU A 94 8.28 -10.16 7.41
CA LEU A 94 7.63 -9.26 8.37
C LEU A 94 6.15 -9.58 8.40
N ARG A 95 5.60 -9.65 9.60
CA ARG A 95 4.16 -9.75 9.83
C ARG A 95 3.69 -8.54 10.59
N ILE A 96 2.70 -7.86 10.04
CA ILE A 96 2.11 -6.66 10.61
C ILE A 96 0.65 -6.95 10.86
N GLY A 97 0.18 -6.68 12.08
CA GLY A 97 -1.24 -6.69 12.41
C GLY A 97 -1.61 -5.35 13.01
N ALA A 98 -2.65 -4.69 12.49
CA ALA A 98 -3.20 -3.48 13.07
C ALA A 98 -4.70 -3.63 13.27
N ARG A 99 -5.19 -3.13 14.40
CA ARG A 99 -6.61 -3.19 14.76
C ARG A 99 -7.16 -1.78 14.90
N ALA A 100 -8.38 -1.57 14.41
CA ALA A 100 -9.03 -0.26 14.41
C ALA A 100 -8.11 0.87 13.93
N ALA A 101 -7.26 0.57 12.94
CA ALA A 101 -6.37 1.53 12.31
C ALA A 101 -7.21 2.65 11.70
N ARG A 102 -6.88 3.89 12.04
CA ARG A 102 -7.49 5.09 11.47
C ARG A 102 -6.51 5.67 10.46
N LEU A 103 -6.93 5.72 9.20
CA LEU A 103 -6.09 6.08 8.07
C LEU A 103 -6.82 7.12 7.22
N GLN A 104 -6.09 8.09 6.68
CA GLN A 104 -6.56 8.93 5.59
C GLN A 104 -5.91 8.46 4.30
N PHE A 105 -6.71 8.19 3.28
CA PHE A 105 -6.22 7.87 1.96
C PHE A 105 -6.90 8.71 0.89
N ALA A 106 -6.13 9.49 0.13
CA ALA A 106 -6.63 10.40 -0.91
C ALA A 106 -7.78 11.30 -0.41
N GLY A 107 -7.73 11.73 0.85
CA GLY A 107 -8.76 12.54 1.51
C GLY A 107 -10.01 11.79 1.97
N LEU A 108 -10.04 10.45 1.90
CA LEU A 108 -11.06 9.62 2.52
C LEU A 108 -10.59 9.12 3.88
N ALA A 109 -11.44 9.29 4.88
CA ALA A 109 -11.23 8.71 6.20
C ALA A 109 -11.62 7.23 6.20
N LEU A 110 -10.67 6.38 6.55
CA LEU A 110 -10.80 4.94 6.63
C LEU A 110 -10.60 4.48 8.08
N ARG A 111 -11.40 3.51 8.51
CA ARG A 111 -11.20 2.79 9.77
C ARG A 111 -11.34 1.30 9.55
N GLY A 112 -10.36 0.50 9.95
CA GLY A 112 -10.46 -0.95 9.81
C GLY A 112 -9.29 -1.72 10.39
N ASP A 113 -9.25 -3.01 10.09
CA ASP A 113 -8.15 -3.90 10.46
C ASP A 113 -7.25 -4.14 9.26
N VAL A 114 -5.94 -4.25 9.52
CA VAL A 114 -4.91 -4.52 8.51
C VAL A 114 -4.08 -5.71 8.96
N GLU A 115 -3.89 -6.67 8.08
CA GLU A 115 -2.90 -7.73 8.24
C GLU A 115 -2.00 -7.73 7.01
N ALA A 116 -0.69 -7.73 7.21
CA ALA A 116 0.27 -7.80 6.12
C ALA A 116 1.34 -8.84 6.43
N ASP A 117 1.56 -9.74 5.47
CA ASP A 117 2.66 -10.69 5.46
C ASP A 117 3.60 -10.28 4.32
N LEU A 118 4.70 -9.64 4.67
CA LEU A 118 5.69 -9.12 3.73
C LEU A 118 6.88 -10.08 3.66
N ARG A 119 7.22 -10.50 2.45
CA ARG A 119 8.39 -11.33 2.15
C ARG A 119 9.48 -10.43 1.56
N LEU A 120 10.53 -10.21 2.33
CA LEU A 120 11.69 -9.45 1.91
C LEU A 120 12.68 -10.41 1.26
N GLN A 121 12.91 -10.21 -0.04
CA GLN A 121 13.81 -11.06 -0.82
C GLN A 121 14.82 -10.21 -1.58
N ARG A 122 15.97 -10.81 -1.91
CA ARG A 122 17.00 -10.20 -2.77
C ARG A 122 17.34 -8.77 -2.32
N GLY A 123 17.39 -8.56 -1.01
CA GLY A 123 17.52 -7.23 -0.44
C GLY A 123 18.98 -6.82 -0.31
N ASP A 124 19.27 -5.56 -0.60
CA ASP A 124 20.54 -4.94 -0.25
C ASP A 124 20.27 -3.88 0.82
N LEU A 125 20.68 -4.13 2.07
CA LEU A 125 20.48 -3.17 3.17
C LEU A 125 21.28 -1.89 2.94
N ARG A 126 22.40 -1.92 2.18
CA ARG A 126 23.19 -0.73 1.88
C ARG A 126 22.49 0.14 0.85
N ALA A 127 21.96 -0.49 -0.20
CA ALA A 127 21.17 0.20 -1.21
C ALA A 127 19.75 0.51 -0.72
N GLU A 128 19.34 -0.06 0.42
CA GLU A 128 18.01 0.02 1.00
C GLU A 128 16.92 -0.43 0.02
N ASN A 129 17.23 -1.42 -0.81
CA ASN A 129 16.35 -1.91 -1.86
C ASN A 129 15.94 -3.36 -1.58
N PHE A 130 14.65 -3.65 -1.69
CA PHE A 130 14.07 -4.95 -1.38
C PHE A 130 13.04 -5.35 -2.45
N SER A 131 12.97 -6.64 -2.76
CA SER A 131 11.81 -7.21 -3.44
C SER A 131 10.79 -7.66 -2.41
N LEU A 132 9.52 -7.37 -2.69
CA LEU A 132 8.34 -7.72 -1.89
C LEU A 132 7.48 -8.77 -2.60
N ASP A 133 8.06 -9.53 -3.54
CA ASP A 133 7.34 -10.50 -4.35
C ASP A 133 6.70 -11.59 -3.46
N ALA A 134 5.48 -11.99 -3.81
CA ALA A 134 4.65 -12.92 -3.06
C ALA A 134 4.32 -12.47 -1.63
N SER A 135 4.35 -11.16 -1.37
CA SER A 135 3.78 -10.56 -0.15
C SER A 135 2.27 -10.38 -0.30
N SER A 136 1.55 -10.36 0.83
CA SER A 136 0.10 -10.15 0.84
C SER A 136 -0.33 -9.18 1.92
N ILE A 137 -1.35 -8.38 1.61
CA ILE A 137 -1.98 -7.45 2.53
C ILE A 137 -3.49 -7.73 2.51
N GLN A 138 -4.09 -7.75 3.69
CA GLN A 138 -5.52 -7.95 3.89
C GLN A 138 -6.08 -6.77 4.67
N LEU A 139 -7.12 -6.18 4.12
CA LEU A 139 -7.93 -5.15 4.76
C LEU A 139 -9.26 -5.78 5.12
N ARG A 140 -9.70 -5.63 6.37
CA ARG A 140 -10.98 -6.16 6.84
C ARG A 140 -11.71 -5.14 7.69
N ASN A 141 -13.02 -5.31 7.78
CA ASN A 141 -13.90 -4.46 8.60
C ASN A 141 -13.71 -2.98 8.30
N VAL A 142 -13.41 -2.63 7.03
CA VAL A 142 -13.12 -1.27 6.65
C VAL A 142 -14.42 -0.50 6.56
N GLY A 143 -14.47 0.63 7.25
CA GLY A 143 -15.52 1.63 7.17
C GLY A 143 -15.02 2.91 6.50
N PHE A 144 -15.85 3.47 5.61
CA PHE A 144 -15.61 4.74 4.93
C PHE A 144 -16.93 5.37 4.46
N THR A 145 -16.91 6.67 4.15
CA THR A 145 -18.03 7.34 3.49
C THR A 145 -17.82 7.26 1.99
N GLY A 146 -18.78 6.69 1.25
CA GLY A 146 -18.67 6.59 -0.21
C GLY A 146 -19.18 7.82 -0.95
N PRO A 147 -19.23 7.76 -2.29
CA PRO A 147 -19.49 8.94 -3.14
C PRO A 147 -20.91 9.51 -3.01
N ASP A 148 -21.86 8.69 -2.55
CA ASP A 148 -23.24 9.04 -2.25
C ASP A 148 -23.43 9.67 -0.84
N GLY A 149 -22.35 9.85 -0.09
CA GLY A 149 -22.38 10.30 1.30
C GLY A 149 -22.81 9.22 2.30
N GLN A 150 -23.09 8.00 1.84
CA GLN A 150 -23.48 6.89 2.71
C GLN A 150 -22.25 6.27 3.36
N ARG A 151 -22.38 6.00 4.66
CA ARG A 151 -21.38 5.23 5.40
C ARG A 151 -21.47 3.77 4.98
N ARG A 152 -20.33 3.22 4.58
CA ARG A 152 -20.13 1.81 4.31
C ARG A 152 -19.26 1.24 5.40
N ASP A 153 -19.60 0.05 5.88
CA ASP A 153 -18.84 -0.70 6.87
C ASP A 153 -18.69 -2.16 6.40
N GLY A 154 -17.67 -2.86 6.90
CA GLY A 154 -17.43 -4.26 6.52
C GLY A 154 -16.83 -4.45 5.12
N TRP A 155 -16.30 -3.40 4.51
CA TRP A 155 -15.56 -3.53 3.26
C TRP A 155 -14.23 -4.26 3.51
N TRP A 156 -13.78 -5.01 2.52
CA TRP A 156 -12.55 -5.78 2.60
C TRP A 156 -11.82 -5.78 1.25
N ALA A 157 -10.51 -5.96 1.32
CA ALA A 157 -9.66 -6.18 0.16
C ALA A 157 -8.53 -7.15 0.51
N ARG A 158 -8.14 -7.98 -0.45
CA ARG A 158 -6.96 -8.84 -0.39
C ARG A 158 -6.04 -8.47 -1.53
N ILE A 159 -4.87 -7.94 -1.19
CA ILE A 159 -3.85 -7.44 -2.11
C ILE A 159 -2.70 -8.44 -2.10
N VAL A 160 -2.23 -8.83 -3.29
CA VAL A 160 -1.02 -9.63 -3.50
C VAL A 160 -0.05 -8.82 -4.34
N LEU A 161 1.20 -8.77 -3.87
CA LEU A 161 2.31 -8.08 -4.50
C LEU A 161 3.08 -9.10 -5.35
N ASP A 162 2.99 -9.01 -6.69
CA ASP A 162 3.54 -10.05 -7.57
C ASP A 162 5.00 -9.75 -7.97
N ASP A 163 5.24 -8.59 -8.58
CA ASP A 163 6.57 -8.10 -8.96
C ASP A 163 6.68 -6.69 -8.38
N THR A 164 7.18 -6.59 -7.15
CA THR A 164 7.19 -5.33 -6.40
C THR A 164 8.54 -5.09 -5.78
N ARG A 165 9.08 -3.91 -6.02
CA ARG A 165 10.33 -3.41 -5.46
C ARG A 165 10.05 -2.25 -4.52
N MET A 166 10.75 -2.24 -3.40
CA MET A 166 10.69 -1.19 -2.40
C MET A 166 12.09 -0.60 -2.20
N GLN A 167 12.17 0.72 -2.23
CA GLN A 167 13.33 1.51 -1.84
C GLN A 167 12.99 2.13 -0.48
N TRP A 168 13.62 1.65 0.57
CA TRP A 168 13.39 2.11 1.94
C TRP A 168 14.06 3.47 2.22
N ARG A 169 15.06 3.84 1.43
CA ARG A 169 15.77 5.12 1.55
C ARG A 169 14.81 6.27 1.34
N GLN A 170 14.82 7.25 2.25
CA GLN A 170 13.98 8.44 2.10
C GLN A 170 14.41 9.26 0.86
N PRO A 171 13.46 9.69 0.02
CA PRO A 171 12.02 9.38 0.08
C PRO A 171 11.72 7.93 -0.30
N VAL A 172 10.90 7.26 0.53
CA VAL A 172 10.50 5.86 0.31
C VAL A 172 9.87 5.74 -1.09
N GLY A 173 10.25 4.68 -1.79
CA GLY A 173 9.76 4.36 -3.13
C GLY A 173 9.20 2.94 -3.19
N VAL A 174 8.09 2.75 -3.89
CA VAL A 174 7.53 1.43 -4.20
C VAL A 174 7.12 1.40 -5.66
N ASP A 175 7.55 0.39 -6.40
CA ASP A 175 7.13 0.17 -7.80
C ASP A 175 6.77 -1.29 -7.98
N GLY A 176 5.60 -1.57 -8.54
CA GLY A 176 5.25 -2.96 -8.83
C GLY A 176 3.86 -3.21 -9.38
N ARG A 177 3.62 -4.48 -9.69
CA ARG A 177 2.31 -5.02 -10.07
C ARG A 177 1.61 -5.62 -8.86
N VAL A 178 0.33 -5.26 -8.72
CA VAL A 178 -0.54 -5.78 -7.67
C VAL A 178 -1.77 -6.45 -8.26
N ARG A 179 -2.23 -7.51 -7.59
CA ARG A 179 -3.56 -8.09 -7.79
C ARG A 179 -4.37 -7.89 -6.52
N ILE A 180 -5.61 -7.46 -6.68
CA ILE A 180 -6.49 -7.14 -5.57
C ILE A 180 -7.82 -7.85 -5.80
N GLN A 181 -8.23 -8.65 -4.84
CA GLN A 181 -9.61 -9.08 -4.73
C GLN A 181 -10.31 -8.16 -3.75
N VAL A 182 -11.47 -7.64 -4.12
CA VAL A 182 -12.17 -6.63 -3.32
C VAL A 182 -13.65 -6.96 -3.23
N ARG A 183 -14.28 -6.53 -2.12
CA ARG A 183 -15.72 -6.72 -1.89
C ARG A 183 -16.58 -6.18 -3.02
N ASP A 184 -16.25 -4.97 -3.49
CA ASP A 184 -16.95 -4.21 -4.52
C ASP A 184 -16.12 -2.97 -4.91
N LEU A 185 -16.60 -2.18 -5.88
CA LEU A 185 -15.92 -0.97 -6.36
C LEU A 185 -16.32 0.31 -5.63
N ALA A 186 -17.06 0.23 -4.51
CA ALA A 186 -17.52 1.41 -3.79
C ALA A 186 -16.38 2.36 -3.39
N PHE A 187 -15.26 1.78 -2.93
CA PHE A 187 -14.07 2.55 -2.54
C PHE A 187 -13.42 3.24 -3.74
N LEU A 188 -13.27 2.55 -4.88
CA LEU A 188 -12.70 3.13 -6.10
C LEU A 188 -13.55 4.30 -6.59
N MET A 189 -14.88 4.15 -6.56
CA MET A 189 -15.81 5.22 -6.92
C MET A 189 -15.68 6.44 -5.99
N ALA A 190 -15.55 6.23 -4.68
CA ALA A 190 -15.33 7.30 -3.71
C ALA A 190 -14.05 8.12 -3.97
N LEU A 191 -13.03 7.52 -4.61
CA LEU A 191 -11.78 8.23 -4.96
C LEU A 191 -11.95 9.16 -6.17
N TYR A 192 -12.74 8.74 -7.16
CA TYR A 192 -12.88 9.46 -8.43
C TYR A 192 -14.01 10.49 -8.41
N THR A 193 -15.02 10.29 -7.57
CA THR A 193 -16.29 11.03 -7.68
C THR A 193 -16.66 11.59 -6.32
N ARG A 194 -16.31 12.86 -6.10
CA ARG A 194 -16.70 13.62 -4.89
C ARG A 194 -18.08 14.27 -5.04
N ASP A 195 -18.51 14.50 -6.28
CA ASP A 195 -19.79 15.13 -6.61
C ASP A 195 -20.81 14.11 -7.12
N ARG A 196 -22.09 14.48 -6.99
CA ARG A 196 -23.26 13.68 -7.39
C ARG A 196 -23.48 13.56 -8.91
N SER A 197 -22.56 14.02 -9.75
CA SER A 197 -22.71 14.04 -11.22
C SER A 197 -22.46 12.69 -11.90
N ILE A 198 -22.44 11.60 -11.13
CA ILE A 198 -22.21 10.25 -11.62
C ILE A 198 -23.47 9.73 -12.32
N PRO A 199 -23.38 9.14 -13.54
CA PRO A 199 -24.51 8.47 -14.15
C PRO A 199 -25.11 7.39 -13.23
N ASP A 200 -26.45 7.35 -13.11
CA ASP A 200 -27.15 6.45 -12.18
C ASP A 200 -26.76 4.97 -12.32
N TRP A 201 -26.49 4.53 -13.56
CA TRP A 201 -26.08 3.14 -13.79
C TRP A 201 -24.69 2.83 -13.21
N MET A 202 -23.79 3.81 -13.12
CA MET A 202 -22.47 3.64 -12.50
C MET A 202 -22.56 3.53 -10.99
N LEU A 203 -23.59 4.11 -10.35
CA LEU A 203 -23.86 3.88 -8.93
C LEU A 203 -24.13 2.39 -8.65
N ARG A 204 -24.63 1.63 -9.64
CA ARG A 204 -24.83 0.18 -9.48
C ARG A 204 -23.52 -0.60 -9.40
N LEU A 205 -22.39 -0.07 -9.88
CA LEU A 205 -21.06 -0.71 -9.78
C LEU A 205 -20.59 -0.86 -8.34
N VAL A 206 -21.02 0.07 -7.50
CA VAL A 206 -20.69 0.13 -6.06
C VAL A 206 -21.17 -1.12 -5.33
N ASP A 207 -22.29 -1.71 -5.75
CA ASP A 207 -22.88 -2.89 -5.10
C ASP A 207 -22.93 -4.11 -6.05
N ALA A 208 -22.15 -4.08 -7.13
CA ALA A 208 -22.17 -5.12 -8.16
C ALA A 208 -21.42 -6.41 -7.76
N GLY A 209 -21.04 -6.52 -6.49
CA GLY A 209 -20.37 -7.68 -5.91
C GLY A 209 -18.86 -7.66 -6.07
N GLN A 210 -18.25 -8.79 -5.71
CA GLN A 210 -16.79 -8.94 -5.67
C GLN A 210 -16.16 -8.64 -7.02
N ALA A 211 -14.99 -8.01 -6.99
CA ALA A 211 -14.24 -7.65 -8.18
C ALA A 211 -12.80 -8.17 -8.07
N GLN A 212 -12.27 -8.58 -9.23
CA GLN A 212 -10.84 -8.81 -9.39
C GLN A 212 -10.24 -7.56 -10.01
N VAL A 213 -9.13 -7.10 -9.44
CA VAL A 213 -8.42 -5.90 -9.86
C VAL A 213 -6.97 -6.24 -10.11
N THR A 214 -6.43 -5.73 -11.20
CA THR A 214 -4.99 -5.71 -11.45
C THR A 214 -4.57 -4.26 -11.65
N ALA A 215 -3.38 -3.88 -11.18
CA ALA A 215 -2.86 -2.54 -11.37
C ALA A 215 -1.32 -2.53 -11.32
N ARG A 216 -0.73 -1.49 -11.91
CA ARG A 216 0.65 -1.10 -11.63
C ARG A 216 0.64 0.10 -10.70
N ALA A 217 1.30 -0.04 -9.56
CA ALA A 217 1.43 1.01 -8.58
C ALA A 217 2.87 1.52 -8.60
N HIS A 218 3.01 2.84 -8.59
CA HIS A 218 4.27 3.53 -8.42
C HIS A 218 4.09 4.62 -7.37
N TRP A 219 4.91 4.58 -6.34
CA TRP A 219 4.95 5.59 -5.30
C TRP A 219 6.40 6.05 -5.14
N GLN A 220 6.60 7.36 -5.18
CA GLN A 220 7.88 7.99 -4.90
C GLN A 220 7.67 9.33 -4.20
N GLY A 221 8.14 9.46 -2.96
CA GLY A 221 7.93 10.68 -2.17
C GLY A 221 6.44 10.93 -1.92
N GLU A 222 5.92 12.08 -2.37
CA GLU A 222 4.49 12.47 -2.23
C GLU A 222 3.64 12.09 -3.44
N THR A 223 4.24 11.48 -4.47
CA THR A 223 3.54 11.12 -5.70
C THR A 223 3.13 9.65 -5.64
N VAL A 224 1.84 9.39 -5.85
CA VAL A 224 1.28 8.05 -6.02
C VAL A 224 0.62 7.96 -7.39
N ILE A 225 1.06 7.00 -8.20
CA ILE A 225 0.52 6.70 -9.52
C ILE A 225 -0.02 5.28 -9.48
N VAL A 226 -1.27 5.13 -9.91
CA VAL A 226 -1.90 3.85 -10.19
C VAL A 226 -2.21 3.85 -11.68
N ASP A 227 -1.62 2.94 -12.43
CA ASP A 227 -1.79 2.87 -13.88
C ASP A 227 -2.17 1.47 -14.32
N ARG A 228 -2.77 1.39 -15.51
CA ARG A 228 -3.32 0.14 -16.07
C ARG A 228 -4.16 -0.62 -15.03
N LEU A 229 -4.96 0.12 -14.25
CA LEU A 229 -5.91 -0.50 -13.35
C LEU A 229 -7.01 -1.12 -14.20
N GLN A 230 -7.24 -2.42 -14.00
CA GLN A 230 -8.34 -3.14 -14.62
C GLN A 230 -9.09 -3.86 -13.50
N ALA A 231 -10.34 -3.46 -13.29
CA ALA A 231 -11.24 -4.06 -12.32
C ALA A 231 -12.42 -4.67 -13.05
N HIS A 232 -12.76 -5.93 -12.79
CA HIS A 232 -13.85 -6.59 -13.48
C HIS A 232 -14.52 -7.68 -12.65
N ASN A 233 -15.74 -8.01 -13.05
CA ASN A 233 -16.44 -9.22 -12.67
C ASN A 233 -17.38 -9.64 -13.82
N GLU A 234 -18.33 -10.54 -13.56
CA GLU A 234 -19.28 -11.02 -14.58
C GLU A 234 -20.20 -9.93 -15.15
N ARG A 235 -20.37 -8.81 -14.44
CA ARG A 235 -21.35 -7.77 -14.76
C ARG A 235 -20.74 -6.50 -15.33
N PHE A 236 -19.50 -6.17 -14.94
CA PHE A 236 -18.85 -4.93 -15.32
C PHE A 236 -17.36 -5.07 -15.61
N GLN A 237 -16.84 -4.06 -16.29
CA GLN A 237 -15.41 -3.79 -16.39
C GLN A 237 -15.14 -2.30 -16.16
N VAL A 238 -14.10 -2.01 -15.39
CA VAL A 238 -13.61 -0.66 -15.11
C VAL A 238 -12.12 -0.63 -15.42
N ASP A 239 -11.71 0.26 -16.31
CA ASP A 239 -10.31 0.56 -16.59
C ASP A 239 -10.01 1.96 -16.04
N ALA A 240 -8.92 2.11 -15.30
CA ALA A 240 -8.57 3.39 -14.71
C ALA A 240 -7.06 3.66 -14.67
N ARG A 241 -6.73 4.94 -14.61
CA ARG A 241 -5.40 5.45 -14.30
C ARG A 241 -5.53 6.71 -13.45
N LEU A 242 -4.70 6.83 -12.43
CA LEU A 242 -4.75 7.88 -11.42
C LEU A 242 -3.34 8.34 -11.07
N ARG A 243 -3.13 9.64 -11.04
CA ARG A 243 -1.97 10.31 -10.45
C ARG A 243 -2.46 11.19 -9.31
N LEU A 244 -1.86 10.98 -8.15
CA LEU A 244 -2.08 11.73 -6.92
C LEU A 244 -0.76 12.42 -6.57
N GLN A 245 -0.74 13.75 -6.60
CA GLN A 245 0.44 14.55 -6.28
C GLN A 245 0.00 15.77 -5.45
N GLY A 246 0.26 15.73 -4.15
CA GLY A 246 -0.32 16.69 -3.20
C GLY A 246 -1.83 16.82 -3.28
N SER A 247 -2.36 18.03 -3.41
CA SER A 247 -3.80 18.20 -3.59
C SER A 247 -4.28 17.88 -5.00
N GLN A 248 -3.37 17.83 -5.98
CA GLN A 248 -3.72 17.60 -7.37
C GLN A 248 -3.99 16.13 -7.64
N ARG A 249 -5.10 15.91 -8.34
CA ARG A 249 -5.53 14.60 -8.81
C ARG A 249 -5.73 14.70 -10.30
N SER A 250 -5.18 13.74 -11.02
CA SER A 250 -5.45 13.63 -12.45
C SER A 250 -5.54 12.18 -12.87
N GLY A 251 -6.35 11.91 -13.87
CA GLY A 251 -6.57 10.53 -14.27
C GLY A 251 -7.70 10.39 -15.25
N SER A 252 -7.93 9.16 -15.66
CA SER A 252 -9.09 8.79 -16.44
C SER A 252 -9.64 7.48 -15.93
N LEU A 253 -10.95 7.32 -16.01
CA LEU A 253 -11.67 6.10 -15.69
C LEU A 253 -12.66 5.83 -16.81
N LEU A 254 -12.79 4.56 -17.19
CA LEU A 254 -13.79 4.06 -18.11
C LEU A 254 -14.52 2.92 -17.42
N ALA A 255 -15.82 3.08 -17.23
CA ALA A 255 -16.69 2.04 -16.74
C ALA A 255 -17.53 1.46 -17.90
N ARG A 256 -17.78 0.16 -17.84
CA ARG A 256 -18.64 -0.58 -18.77
C ARG A 256 -19.56 -1.52 -18.00
N TRP A 257 -20.83 -1.54 -18.37
CA TRP A 257 -21.84 -2.47 -17.85
C TRP A 257 -22.76 -2.88 -18.99
N GLY A 258 -22.63 -4.12 -19.48
CA GLY A 258 -23.34 -4.55 -20.68
C GLY A 258 -23.03 -3.63 -21.87
N MET A 259 -24.06 -3.00 -22.44
CA MET A 259 -23.91 -2.03 -23.54
C MET A 259 -23.61 -0.60 -23.07
N LEU A 260 -23.71 -0.32 -21.78
CA LEU A 260 -23.49 1.02 -21.23
C LEU A 260 -22.00 1.24 -21.03
N SER A 261 -21.55 2.43 -21.40
CA SER A 261 -20.18 2.89 -21.14
C SER A 261 -20.17 4.35 -20.78
N ALA A 262 -19.34 4.74 -19.82
CA ALA A 262 -19.04 6.12 -19.51
C ALA A 262 -17.58 6.22 -19.11
N ALA A 263 -16.96 7.30 -19.53
CA ALA A 263 -15.63 7.65 -19.12
C ALA A 263 -15.66 9.00 -18.41
N VAL A 264 -14.72 9.18 -17.49
CA VAL A 264 -14.50 10.43 -16.80
C VAL A 264 -13.02 10.76 -16.80
N GLY A 265 -12.70 11.99 -17.18
CA GLY A 265 -11.40 12.60 -16.96
C GLY A 265 -11.40 13.36 -15.66
N LEU A 266 -10.33 13.21 -14.89
CA LEU A 266 -10.04 14.04 -13.73
C LEU A 266 -8.86 14.95 -14.06
N ARG A 267 -9.08 16.26 -13.96
CA ARG A 267 -8.05 17.30 -13.97
C ARG A 267 -8.33 18.25 -12.81
N GLY A 268 -7.74 17.97 -11.65
CA GLY A 268 -8.13 18.59 -10.39
C GLY A 268 -9.40 17.95 -9.81
N ASP A 269 -10.29 18.76 -9.24
CA ASP A 269 -11.54 18.29 -8.62
C ASP A 269 -12.74 18.29 -9.59
N VAL A 270 -12.58 18.75 -10.84
CA VAL A 270 -13.69 18.81 -11.82
C VAL A 270 -13.71 17.55 -12.70
N PRO A 271 -14.79 16.74 -12.65
CA PRO A 271 -14.94 15.59 -13.52
C PRO A 271 -15.42 16.01 -14.93
N GLU A 272 -14.71 15.56 -15.97
CA GLU A 272 -15.09 15.73 -17.38
C GLU A 272 -15.71 14.42 -17.90
N TRP A 273 -17.04 14.40 -18.08
CA TRP A 273 -17.77 13.19 -18.45
C TRP A 273 -17.84 12.99 -19.97
N HIS A 274 -17.60 11.77 -20.40
CA HIS A 274 -17.74 11.31 -21.78
C HIS A 274 -18.65 10.08 -21.82
N LEU A 275 -19.88 10.27 -22.31
CA LEU A 275 -20.89 9.20 -22.43
C LEU A 275 -20.96 8.62 -23.85
N LEU A 276 -20.66 9.45 -24.86
CA LEU A 276 -20.59 9.05 -26.25
C LEU A 276 -19.16 8.68 -26.60
N ARG A 277 -18.97 7.53 -27.26
CA ARG A 277 -17.63 7.02 -27.64
C ARG A 277 -16.64 7.03 -26.47
N ALA A 278 -17.14 6.72 -25.28
CA ALA A 278 -16.35 6.70 -24.05
C ALA A 278 -15.12 5.76 -24.15
N PRO A 279 -15.23 4.57 -24.77
CA PRO A 279 -14.08 3.69 -24.96
C PRO A 279 -13.00 4.27 -25.90
N GLU A 280 -13.40 4.99 -26.95
CA GLU A 280 -12.48 5.67 -27.85
C GLU A 280 -11.74 6.79 -27.12
N TRP A 281 -12.47 7.62 -26.38
CA TRP A 281 -11.89 8.71 -25.59
C TRP A 281 -10.89 8.19 -24.55
N TYR A 282 -11.20 7.10 -23.85
CA TYR A 282 -10.28 6.54 -22.84
C TYR A 282 -8.98 6.02 -23.47
N ARG A 283 -9.08 5.45 -24.69
CA ARG A 283 -7.91 4.95 -25.44
C ARG A 283 -6.96 6.06 -25.88
N THR A 284 -7.43 7.30 -26.04
CA THR A 284 -6.55 8.43 -26.39
C THR A 284 -5.82 9.01 -25.17
N GLN A 285 -6.18 8.59 -23.95
CA GLN A 285 -5.52 9.08 -22.74
C GLN A 285 -4.11 8.48 -22.59
N PRO A 286 -3.11 9.28 -22.17
CA PRO A 286 -1.73 8.82 -22.05
C PRO A 286 -1.55 7.86 -20.87
N GLU A 287 -0.74 6.81 -21.05
CA GLU A 287 -0.30 5.97 -19.93
C GLU A 287 0.52 6.82 -18.94
N LEU A 288 0.40 6.53 -17.65
CA LEU A 288 1.08 7.27 -16.60
C LEU A 288 2.43 6.65 -16.24
N LEU A 289 2.61 5.36 -16.51
CA LEU A 289 3.82 4.57 -16.30
C LEU A 289 4.23 3.89 -17.60
N ARG A 290 5.48 4.08 -18.01
CA ARG A 290 6.08 3.39 -19.17
C ARG A 290 6.40 1.93 -18.87
#